data_AF-A0A0C9SQ17-F1
#
_entry.id   AF-A0A0C9SQ17-F1
#
_cell.length_a   1.000
_cell.length_b   1.000
_cell.length_c   1.000
_cell.angle_alpha   90.00
_cell.angle_beta   90.00
_cell.angle_gamma   90.00
#
_symmetry.space_group_name_H-M   'P 1'
#
loop_
_entity.id
_entity.type
_entity.pdbx_description
1 polymer ?
#
loop_
_entity_poly.entity_id
_entity_poly.type
_entity_poly.pdbx_seq_one_letter_code
_entity_poly.pdbx_strand_id
1 'polypeptide(L)' 'SIRLAKGDAGFSGTVKAPWGEKVSYKFIVDCCWLCRDDRPQDDDGDGNINNFLQIPVKRICSPLRRLCI' A
#
# COMPACT_ATOMS: atom_id res chain seq x y z
N SER A 1 7.07 -6.74 10.39
CA SER A 1 7.84 -6.23 9.24
C SER A 1 8.12 -7.37 8.27
N ILE A 2 8.27 -7.08 6.97
CA ILE A 2 8.66 -8.07 5.96
C ILE A 2 10.08 -7.77 5.47
N ARG A 3 10.88 -8.81 5.17
CA ARG A 3 12.18 -8.63 4.52
C ARG A 3 11.98 -8.57 3.02
N LEU A 4 12.54 -7.53 2.39
CA LEU A 4 12.50 -7.36 0.95
C LEU A 4 13.64 -8.15 0.31
N ALA A 5 13.37 -8.79 -0.82
CA ALA A 5 14.39 -9.44 -1.64
C ALA A 5 15.10 -8.40 -2.50
N LYS A 6 16.43 -8.49 -2.58
CA LYS A 6 17.25 -7.68 -3.49
C LYS A 6 17.19 -8.29 -4.89
N GLY A 7 16.89 -7.47 -5.88
CA GLY A 7 17.00 -7.77 -7.30
C GLY A 7 17.75 -6.67 -8.04
N ASP A 8 17.80 -6.76 -9.36
CA ASP A 8 18.64 -5.89 -10.20
C ASP A 8 18.22 -4.41 -10.15
N ALA A 9 16.91 -4.16 -9.99
CA ALA A 9 16.35 -2.81 -9.93
C ALA A 9 16.15 -2.27 -8.50
N GLY A 10 16.58 -3.02 -7.47
CA GLY A 10 16.43 -2.63 -6.07
C GLY A 10 15.78 -3.71 -5.20
N PHE A 11 15.05 -3.28 -4.16
CA PHE A 11 14.44 -4.19 -3.17
C PHE A 11 12.93 -4.31 -3.40
N SER A 12 12.40 -5.52 -3.32
CA SER A 12 10.97 -5.78 -3.54
C SER A 12 10.41 -6.88 -2.64
N GLY A 13 9.10 -6.87 -2.43
CA GLY A 13 8.39 -7.88 -1.67
C GLY A 13 6.89 -7.80 -1.93
N THR A 14 6.16 -8.87 -1.66
CA THR A 14 4.71 -8.94 -1.85
C THR A 14 4.01 -9.01 -0.51
N VAL A 15 2.96 -8.19 -0.36
CA VAL A 15 2.08 -8.19 0.82
C VAL A 15 0.63 -8.31 0.38
N LYS A 16 -0.20 -8.90 1.23
CA LYS A 16 -1.66 -8.81 1.09
C LYS A 16 -2.09 -7.45 1.63
N ALA A 17 -2.95 -6.75 0.89
CA ALA A 17 -3.51 -5.47 1.30
C ALA A 17 -5.05 -5.56 1.35
N PRO A 18 -5.70 -4.92 2.33
CA PRO A 18 -7.15 -4.84 2.41
C PRO A 18 -7.71 -3.94 1.29
N TRP A 19 -8.81 -4.36 0.65
CA TRP A 19 -9.45 -3.55 -0.39
C TRP A 19 -10.17 -2.36 0.21
N GLY A 20 -10.13 -1.22 -0.49
CA GLY A 20 -10.88 -0.01 -0.13
C GLY A 20 -10.28 0.81 1.01
N GLU A 21 -9.16 0.37 1.59
CA GLU A 21 -8.54 1.02 2.74
C GLU A 21 -7.28 1.81 2.36
N LYS A 22 -6.96 2.82 3.17
CA LYS A 22 -5.67 3.50 3.15
C LYS A 22 -4.70 2.71 4.03
N VAL A 23 -3.56 2.32 3.48
CA VAL A 23 -2.54 1.57 4.21
C VAL A 23 -1.28 2.42 4.35
N SER A 24 -0.90 2.71 5.59
CA SER A 24 0.37 3.39 5.90
C SER A 24 1.52 2.37 5.95
N TYR A 25 2.68 2.77 5.45
CA TYR A 25 3.89 1.94 5.45
C TYR A 25 5.16 2.80 5.50
N LYS A 26 6.26 2.17 5.91
CA LYS A 26 7.58 2.80 5.98
C LYS A 26 8.67 1.76 5.70
N PHE A 27 9.80 2.19 5.19
CA PHE A 27 10.95 1.33 4.96
C PHE A 27 11.91 1.39 6.15
N ILE A 28 12.52 0.26 6.47
CA ILE A 28 13.65 0.20 7.40
C ILE A 28 14.88 -0.11 6.55
N VAL A 29 15.76 0.86 6.40
CA VAL A 29 17.02 0.76 5.64
C VAL A 29 18.14 1.09 6.61
N ASP A 30 19.07 0.15 6.81
CA ASP A 30 20.19 0.31 7.74
C ASP A 30 19.78 0.81 9.13
N CYS A 31 18.71 0.21 9.68
CA CYS A 31 18.09 0.54 10.97
C CYS A 31 17.43 1.93 11.03
N CYS A 32 17.37 2.68 9.93
CA CYS A 32 16.66 3.94 9.84
C CYS A 32 15.26 3.76 9.23
N TRP A 33 14.27 4.40 9.86
CA TRP A 33 12.91 4.46 9.34
C TRP A 33 12.80 5.58 8.31
N LEU A 34 12.59 5.22 7.05
CA LEU A 34 12.59 6.15 5.92
C LEU A 34 11.30 6.05 5.10
N CYS A 35 10.84 7.19 4.63
CA CYS A 35 9.83 7.28 3.59
C CYS A 35 10.53 7.38 2.23
N ARG A 36 9.84 6.94 1.19
CA ARG A 36 10.23 7.17 -0.19
C ARG A 36 9.60 8.50 -0.64
N ASP A 37 10.42 9.43 -1.11
CA ASP A 37 10.01 10.82 -1.33
C ASP A 37 9.16 11.04 -2.59
N ASP A 38 9.25 10.12 -3.55
CA ASP A 38 8.44 10.15 -4.78
C ASP A 38 7.09 9.41 -4.63
N ARG A 39 6.71 9.05 -3.40
CA ARG A 39 5.44 8.40 -3.09
C ARG A 39 4.62 9.27 -2.13
N PRO A 40 3.28 9.14 -2.14
CA PRO A 40 2.43 9.88 -1.22
C PRO A 40 2.86 9.63 0.23
N GLN A 41 2.85 10.70 1.01
CA GLN A 41 3.16 10.71 2.43
C GLN A 41 2.02 11.33 3.21
N ASP A 42 1.85 10.92 4.46
CA ASP A 42 0.86 11.47 5.38
C ASP A 42 1.46 11.55 6.78
N ASP A 43 1.05 12.58 7.51
CA ASP A 43 1.27 12.70 8.95
C ASP A 43 0.22 11.86 9.67
N ASP A 44 0.65 10.96 10.55
CA ASP A 44 -0.28 10.11 11.31
C ASP A 44 -0.88 10.78 12.55
N GLY A 45 -0.50 12.03 12.84
CA GLY A 45 -0.95 12.80 14.00
C GLY A 45 -0.12 12.58 15.26
N ASP A 46 0.78 11.59 15.25
CA ASP A 46 1.67 11.23 16.37
C ASP A 46 3.13 11.63 16.09
N GLY A 47 3.34 12.55 15.15
CA GLY A 47 4.65 13.07 14.78
C GLY A 47 5.43 12.15 13.84
N ASN A 48 4.80 11.12 13.28
CA ASN A 48 5.42 10.29 12.25
C ASN A 48 4.86 10.61 10.87
N ILE A 49 5.79 10.85 9.95
CA ILE A 49 5.49 10.82 8.52
C ILE A 49 5.66 9.39 8.03
N ASN A 50 4.63 8.89 7.33
CA ASN A 50 4.61 7.58 6.70
C ASN A 50 4.29 7.73 5.22
N ASN A 51 4.76 6.81 4.38
CA ASN A 51 4.14 6.66 3.07
C ASN A 51 2.75 6.05 3.23
N PHE A 52 1.84 6.32 2.29
CA PHE A 52 0.57 5.62 2.24
C PHE A 52 0.26 5.11 0.84
N LEU A 53 -0.59 4.09 0.79
CA LEU A 53 -1.17 3.55 -0.42
C LEU A 53 -2.69 3.51 -0.27
N GLN A 54 -3.40 4.19 -1.17
CA GLN A 54 -4.85 4.06 -1.26
C GLN A 54 -5.18 2.80 -2.06
N ILE A 55 -5.70 1.77 -1.39
CA ILE A 55 -6.12 0.55 -2.07
C ILE A 55 -7.50 0.80 -2.68
N PRO A 56 -7.71 0.51 -3.98
CA PRO A 56 -9.02 0.68 -4.60
C PRO A 56 -10.06 -0.21 -3.94
N VAL A 57 -11.34 0.08 -4.13
CA VAL A 57 -12.40 -0.85 -3.72
C VAL A 57 -12.38 -2.10 -4.61
N LYS A 58 -12.69 -3.26 -4.03
CA LYS A 58 -12.85 -4.48 -4.82
C LYS A 58 -14.00 -4.26 -5.80
N ARG A 59 -13.71 -4.35 -7.09
CA ARG A 59 -14.78 -4.35 -8.10
C ARG A 59 -15.60 -5.61 -7.91
N ILE A 60 -16.80 -5.46 -7.38
CA ILE A 60 -17.82 -6.50 -7.47
C ILE A 60 -18.32 -6.45 -8.90
N CYS A 61 -18.20 -7.58 -9.62
CA CYS A 61 -18.94 -7.74 -10.86
C CYS A 61 -20.42 -7.58 -10.51
N SER A 62 -21.03 -6.47 -10.91
CA SER A 62 -22.48 -6.30 -10.74
C SER A 62 -23.14 -7.46 -11.47
N PRO A 63 -23.95 -8.31 -10.82
CA PRO A 63 -24.74 -9.26 -11.57
C PRO A 63 -25.60 -8.42 -12.50
N LEU A 64 -25.45 -8.61 -13.81
CA LEU A 64 -26.37 -8.08 -14.81
C LEU A 64 -27.77 -8.35 -14.26
N ARG A 65 -28.54 -7.27 -14.01
CA ARG A 65 -29.97 -7.40 -13.77
C ARG A 65 -30.50 -8.14 -14.99
N ARG A 66 -30.79 -9.44 -14.87
CA ARG A 66 -31.65 -10.13 -15.81
C ARG A 66 -33.02 -9.50 -15.65
N LEU A 67 -33.24 -8.42 -16.37
CA LEU A 67 -34.59 -8.03 -16.77
C LEU A 67 -34.97 -9.04 -17.86
N CYS A 68 -35.47 -10.20 -17.44
CA CYS A 68 -36.29 -10.99 -18.35
C CYS A 68 -37.64 -10.26 -18.41
N ILE A 69 -37.97 -9.75 -19.60
CA ILE A 69 -39.28 -9.23 -19.98
C ILE A 69 -40.12 -10.39 -20.49
#